data_AF-A0A8H5M4U8-F1
#
_entry.id   AF-A0A8H5M4U8-F1
#
_cell.length_a   1.000
_cell.length_b   1.000
_cell.length_c   1.000
_cell.angle_alpha   90.00
_cell.angle_beta   90.00
_cell.angle_gamma   90.00
#
_symmetry.space_group_name_H-M   'P 1'
#
loop_
_entity.id
_entity.type
_entity.pdbx_description
1 polymer ?
#
loop_
_entity_poly.entity_id
_entity_poly.type
_entity_poly.pdbx_seq_one_letter_code
_entity_poly.pdbx_strand_id
1 'polypeptide(L)'
;MAANIELFWGDRPDENAQDFFRAFNRAMGEKSDDVKRRLFVNYLRADSEADEWYAALPANVRADWDEIERVFHLRWPRATIARKTALEYEEEILAMKLKGETLGSKETVAGREVYTHIVWADRMGALVSRAGLAAGTTYVGLVRRALPALIREKTTGAPINWAAFLTSVRDIDIDYIRDGAEEAERERERTRKFDERVRTLEAQASPTRGIRNQLAQTSIATTQQRARQTGSEGNPFLGTGGGQGNLTYGAAPQGGGGRGAGGPGGAKTPGAPPTEADRAALRARLAEMVHHPDTDAGRTAHKAQQQTWAAKHGPETRVSERTPYPLRPGTLGVNSNECFGCGLGGHIVPRCPVPTDRRLNIREADWRAICRYILRVPFATPVRYVVIDDYGGVATVNSTAHIEEIEEGQGNGEGPSE
;
A
#
# COMPACT_ATOMS: atom_id res chain seq x y z
N MET A 1 38.43 -4.65 0.95
CA MET A 1 37.64 -5.88 1.10
C MET A 1 37.48 -6.46 -0.30
N ALA A 2 37.97 -7.69 -0.55
CA ALA A 2 37.77 -8.33 -1.85
C ALA A 2 36.27 -8.48 -2.09
N ALA A 3 35.78 -8.05 -3.25
CA ALA A 3 34.40 -8.26 -3.64
C ALA A 3 34.11 -9.76 -3.60
N ASN A 4 33.10 -10.18 -2.83
CA ASN A 4 32.65 -11.56 -2.84
C ASN A 4 31.97 -11.80 -4.19
N ILE A 5 32.70 -12.41 -5.13
CA ILE A 5 32.15 -12.79 -6.44
C ILE A 5 31.46 -14.13 -6.24
N GLU A 6 30.20 -14.22 -6.64
CA GLU A 6 29.49 -15.50 -6.67
C GLU A 6 30.14 -16.45 -7.68
N LEU A 7 30.28 -17.72 -7.30
CA LEU A 7 30.82 -18.75 -8.18
C LEU A 7 29.89 -18.95 -9.37
N PHE A 8 30.46 -19.08 -10.56
CA PHE A 8 29.71 -19.27 -11.80
C PHE A 8 29.50 -20.76 -12.09
N TRP A 9 28.25 -21.13 -12.37
CA TRP A 9 27.86 -22.52 -12.67
C TRP A 9 27.72 -22.76 -14.17
N GLY A 10 27.27 -21.75 -14.92
CA GLY A 10 27.19 -21.78 -16.38
C GLY A 10 25.88 -22.36 -16.95
N ASP A 11 25.02 -22.91 -16.10
CA ASP A 11 23.77 -23.58 -16.48
C ASP A 11 22.53 -23.00 -15.78
N ARG A 12 22.72 -22.03 -14.88
CA ARG A 12 21.64 -21.47 -14.07
C ARG A 12 20.85 -20.37 -14.80
N PRO A 13 19.51 -20.37 -14.69
CA PRO A 13 18.66 -19.40 -15.38
C PRO A 13 18.75 -17.98 -14.82
N ASP A 14 19.18 -17.83 -13.57
CA ASP A 14 19.38 -16.56 -12.88
C ASP A 14 20.82 -16.02 -12.99
N GLU A 15 21.73 -16.78 -13.61
CA GLU A 15 23.11 -16.35 -13.83
C GLU A 15 23.27 -15.53 -15.11
N ASN A 16 23.89 -14.36 -14.99
CA ASN A 16 24.35 -13.58 -16.14
C ASN A 16 25.87 -13.73 -16.29
N ALA A 17 26.28 -14.55 -17.26
CA ALA A 17 27.69 -14.79 -17.59
C ALA A 17 28.49 -13.50 -17.84
N GLN A 18 27.84 -12.46 -18.38
CA GLN A 18 28.50 -11.17 -18.65
C GLN A 18 28.75 -10.37 -17.37
N ASP A 19 27.82 -10.42 -16.41
CA ASP A 19 27.98 -9.74 -15.14
C ASP A 19 29.00 -10.47 -14.27
N PHE A 20 29.03 -11.80 -14.30
CA PHE A 20 30.10 -12.61 -13.70
C PHE A 20 31.47 -12.21 -14.24
N PHE A 21 31.65 -12.23 -15.57
CA PHE A 21 32.95 -11.94 -16.18
C PHE A 21 33.44 -10.52 -15.86
N ARG A 22 32.53 -9.53 -15.82
CA ARG A 22 32.83 -8.17 -15.38
C ARG A 22 33.16 -8.09 -13.89
N ALA A 23 32.45 -8.84 -13.04
CA ALA A 23 32.71 -8.90 -11.60
C ALA A 23 34.08 -9.53 -11.32
N PHE A 24 34.41 -10.63 -12.01
CA PHE A 24 35.73 -11.25 -12.00
C PHE A 24 36.83 -10.25 -12.36
N ASN A 25 36.72 -9.58 -13.51
CA ASN A 25 37.71 -8.59 -13.94
C ASN A 25 37.83 -7.42 -12.96
N ARG A 26 36.71 -6.97 -12.37
CA ARG A 26 36.71 -5.91 -11.34
C ARG A 26 37.44 -6.34 -10.07
N ALA A 27 37.28 -7.59 -9.61
CA ALA A 27 37.98 -8.07 -8.42
C ALA A 27 39.46 -8.36 -8.70
N MET A 28 39.80 -8.74 -9.93
CA MET A 28 41.19 -8.91 -10.34
C MET A 28 41.92 -7.57 -10.44
N GLY A 29 41.22 -6.48 -10.79
CA GLY A 29 41.80 -5.15 -10.86
C GLY A 29 42.98 -5.10 -11.83
N GLU A 30 44.11 -4.54 -11.39
CA GLU A 30 45.34 -4.38 -12.20
C GLU A 30 46.23 -5.64 -12.26
N LYS A 31 45.73 -6.81 -11.81
CA LYS A 31 46.49 -8.06 -11.89
C LYS A 31 46.79 -8.41 -13.35
N SER A 32 47.95 -9.02 -13.57
CA SER A 32 48.36 -9.50 -14.89
C SER A 32 47.47 -10.66 -15.37
N ASP A 33 47.44 -10.84 -16.68
CA ASP A 33 46.61 -11.87 -17.32
C ASP A 33 47.04 -13.30 -16.94
N ASP A 34 48.32 -13.52 -16.65
CA ASP A 34 48.81 -14.79 -16.09
C ASP A 34 48.17 -15.09 -14.72
N VAL A 35 48.01 -14.07 -13.87
CA VAL A 35 47.36 -14.21 -12.57
C VAL A 35 45.85 -14.43 -12.74
N LYS A 36 45.19 -13.68 -13.65
CA LYS A 36 43.76 -13.84 -13.94
C LYS A 36 43.45 -15.27 -14.38
N ARG A 37 44.18 -15.80 -15.37
CA ARG A 37 44.03 -17.18 -15.84
C ARG A 37 44.12 -18.20 -14.70
N ARG A 38 45.17 -18.11 -13.86
CA ARG A 38 45.38 -19.08 -12.78
C ARG A 38 44.26 -19.05 -11.75
N LEU A 39 43.70 -17.87 -11.51
CA LEU A 39 42.64 -17.67 -10.53
C LEU A 39 41.25 -17.91 -11.09
N PHE A 40 41.03 -17.79 -12.40
CA PHE A 40 39.71 -17.89 -13.04
C PHE A 40 38.98 -19.18 -12.68
N VAL A 41 39.68 -20.31 -12.70
CA VAL A 41 39.12 -21.63 -12.32
C VAL A 41 38.57 -21.65 -10.88
N ASN A 42 39.14 -20.86 -9.96
CA ASN A 42 38.67 -20.81 -8.57
C ASN A 42 37.34 -20.06 -8.42
N TYR A 43 36.89 -19.36 -9.45
CA TYR A 43 35.59 -18.67 -9.51
C TYR A 43 34.54 -19.46 -10.30
N LEU A 44 34.93 -20.62 -10.85
CA LEU A 44 33.99 -21.59 -11.40
C LEU A 44 33.57 -22.52 -10.27
N ARG A 45 32.30 -22.91 -10.27
CA ARG A 45 31.83 -23.90 -9.31
C ARG A 45 32.38 -25.28 -9.69
N ALA A 46 33.05 -25.95 -8.76
CA ALA A 46 33.48 -27.33 -8.96
C ALA A 46 32.31 -28.23 -9.41
N ASP A 47 32.57 -29.09 -10.38
CA ASP A 47 31.60 -30.04 -10.97
C ASP A 47 30.38 -29.36 -11.64
N SER A 48 30.53 -28.10 -12.08
CA SER A 48 29.51 -27.38 -12.85
C SER A 48 29.80 -27.42 -14.35
N GLU A 49 28.80 -27.06 -15.17
CA GLU A 49 28.97 -26.95 -16.63
C GLU A 49 30.11 -26.00 -17.00
N ALA A 50 30.31 -24.91 -16.24
CA ALA A 50 31.40 -23.98 -16.45
C ALA A 50 32.77 -24.59 -16.14
N ASP A 51 32.88 -25.40 -15.09
CA ASP A 51 34.13 -26.08 -14.70
C ASP A 51 34.50 -27.19 -15.69
N GLU A 52 33.51 -28.00 -16.09
CA GLU A 52 33.68 -29.01 -17.14
C GLU A 52 34.10 -28.38 -18.47
N TRP A 53 33.46 -27.26 -18.86
CA TRP A 53 33.83 -26.49 -20.04
C TRP A 53 35.27 -25.99 -19.97
N TYR A 54 35.68 -25.41 -18.85
CA TYR A 54 37.04 -24.88 -18.69
C TYR A 54 38.09 -26.00 -18.69
N ALA A 55 37.78 -27.15 -18.08
CA ALA A 55 38.63 -28.34 -18.09
C ALA A 55 38.82 -28.92 -19.51
N ALA A 56 37.78 -28.85 -20.35
CA ALA A 56 37.80 -29.30 -21.74
C ALA A 56 38.58 -28.37 -22.69
N LEU A 57 38.96 -27.16 -22.26
CA LEU A 57 39.69 -26.22 -23.11
C LEU A 57 41.13 -26.72 -23.42
N PRO A 58 41.58 -26.58 -24.68
CA PRO A 58 42.96 -26.87 -25.07
C PRO A 58 43.99 -26.11 -24.22
N ALA A 59 45.17 -26.69 -24.00
CA ALA A 59 46.21 -26.07 -23.19
C ALA A 59 46.70 -24.73 -23.74
N ASN A 60 46.74 -24.57 -25.07
CA ASN A 60 47.09 -23.31 -25.74
C ASN A 60 46.03 -22.22 -25.51
N VAL A 61 44.73 -22.59 -25.53
CA VAL A 61 43.62 -21.68 -25.20
C VAL A 61 43.70 -21.27 -23.76
N ARG A 62 43.91 -22.23 -22.86
CA ARG A 62 44.07 -21.94 -21.43
C ARG A 62 45.32 -21.15 -21.11
N ALA A 63 46.32 -21.04 -22.00
CA ALA A 63 47.55 -20.28 -21.75
C ALA A 63 47.44 -18.80 -22.10
N ASP A 64 46.34 -18.37 -22.73
CA ASP A 64 46.11 -17.01 -23.19
C ASP A 64 44.78 -16.49 -22.64
N TRP A 65 44.83 -15.35 -21.94
CA TRP A 65 43.64 -14.78 -21.31
C TRP A 65 42.65 -14.24 -22.34
N ASP A 66 43.14 -13.62 -23.42
CA ASP A 66 42.28 -13.06 -24.47
C ASP A 66 41.52 -14.19 -25.18
N GLU A 67 42.18 -15.34 -25.35
CA GLU A 67 41.56 -16.51 -25.94
C GLU A 67 40.52 -17.14 -25.00
N ILE A 68 40.79 -17.20 -23.68
CA ILE A 68 39.79 -17.61 -22.67
C ILE A 68 38.56 -16.69 -22.72
N GLU A 69 38.75 -15.37 -22.75
CA GLU A 69 37.66 -14.39 -22.85
C GLU A 69 36.84 -14.62 -24.13
N ARG A 70 37.51 -14.83 -25.26
CA ARG A 70 36.88 -15.08 -26.54
C ARG A 70 36.03 -16.35 -26.53
N VAL A 71 36.57 -17.47 -26.04
CA VAL A 71 35.83 -18.74 -25.99
C VAL A 71 34.71 -18.70 -24.93
N PHE A 72 34.88 -17.93 -23.85
CA PHE A 72 33.85 -17.71 -22.85
C PHE A 72 32.64 -16.99 -23.45
N HIS A 73 32.88 -15.90 -24.19
CA HIS A 73 31.81 -15.15 -24.87
C HIS A 73 31.14 -15.93 -26.00
N LEU A 74 31.85 -16.90 -26.60
CA LEU A 74 31.27 -17.80 -27.57
C LEU A 74 30.35 -18.84 -26.93
N ARG A 75 30.74 -19.38 -25.75
CA ARG A 75 29.94 -20.37 -25.02
C ARG A 75 28.72 -19.75 -24.33
N TRP A 76 28.88 -18.59 -23.70
CA TRP A 76 27.81 -17.84 -23.03
C TRP A 76 27.63 -16.46 -23.70
N PRO A 77 26.92 -16.41 -24.84
CA PRO A 77 26.70 -15.17 -25.56
C PRO A 77 25.86 -14.19 -24.74
N ARG A 78 25.99 -12.91 -25.08
CA ARG A 78 25.17 -11.86 -24.46
C ARG A 78 23.69 -12.12 -24.77
N ALA A 79 22.89 -12.30 -23.74
CA ALA A 79 21.44 -12.33 -23.91
C ALA A 79 21.00 -11.05 -24.63
N THR A 80 20.33 -11.21 -25.77
CA THR A 80 19.72 -10.07 -26.47
C THR A 80 18.61 -9.54 -25.59
N ILE A 81 18.81 -8.35 -25.03
CA ILE A 81 17.75 -7.64 -24.30
C ILE A 81 16.62 -7.42 -25.29
N ALA A 82 15.46 -8.01 -25.02
CA ALA A 82 14.24 -7.70 -25.73
C ALA A 82 13.97 -6.20 -25.57
N ARG A 83 14.24 -5.43 -26.63
CA ARG A 83 13.86 -4.03 -26.68
C ARG A 83 12.38 -3.99 -27.01
N LYS A 84 11.62 -3.23 -26.23
CA LYS A 84 10.22 -2.96 -26.56
C LYS A 84 10.15 -2.44 -28.00
N THR A 85 9.23 -3.01 -28.76
CA THR A 85 8.92 -2.59 -30.12
C THR A 85 8.29 -1.20 -30.11
N ALA A 86 8.25 -0.52 -31.26
CA ALA A 86 7.60 0.77 -31.38
C ALA A 86 6.10 0.71 -30.99
N LEU A 87 5.43 -0.41 -31.29
CA LEU A 87 4.04 -0.66 -30.93
C LEU A 87 3.85 -0.78 -29.42
N GLU A 88 4.72 -1.53 -28.72
CA GLU A 88 4.66 -1.65 -27.26
C GLU A 88 4.90 -0.30 -26.56
N TYR A 89 5.77 0.55 -27.12
CA TYR A 89 5.93 1.92 -26.62
C TYR A 89 4.68 2.77 -26.87
N GLU A 90 4.04 2.67 -28.02
CA GLU A 90 2.78 3.37 -28.32
C GLU A 90 1.68 2.98 -27.32
N GLU A 91 1.48 1.69 -27.09
CA GLU A 91 0.51 1.18 -26.13
C GLU A 91 0.80 1.72 -24.72
N GLU A 92 2.07 1.74 -24.31
CA GLU A 92 2.47 2.24 -22.98
C GLU A 92 2.30 3.76 -22.85
N ILE A 93 2.62 4.55 -23.89
CA ILE A 93 2.37 6.01 -23.93
C ILE A 93 0.87 6.28 -23.74
N LEU A 94 0.02 5.57 -24.47
CA LEU A 94 -1.43 5.80 -24.46
C LEU A 94 -2.12 5.23 -23.21
N ALA A 95 -1.56 4.18 -22.61
CA ALA A 95 -2.05 3.59 -21.37
C ALA A 95 -1.69 4.43 -20.14
N MET A 96 -0.59 5.18 -20.16
CA MET A 96 -0.12 5.97 -19.02
C MET A 96 -0.97 7.22 -18.77
N LYS A 97 -2.05 7.04 -18.01
CA LYS A 97 -3.01 8.10 -17.66
C LYS A 97 -2.73 8.67 -16.28
N LEU A 98 -2.82 10.00 -16.17
CA LEU A 98 -2.88 10.70 -14.88
C LEU A 98 -4.32 10.64 -14.38
N LYS A 99 -4.56 9.99 -13.24
CA LYS A 99 -5.91 9.93 -12.65
C LYS A 99 -6.22 11.24 -11.95
N GLY A 100 -7.42 11.78 -12.19
CA GLY A 100 -7.89 12.98 -11.49
C GLY A 100 -8.03 12.76 -9.98
N GLU A 101 -8.27 11.53 -9.53
CA GLU A 101 -8.38 11.14 -8.12
C GLU A 101 -7.06 11.25 -7.34
N THR A 102 -5.93 11.08 -8.04
CA THR A 102 -4.59 11.16 -7.44
C THR A 102 -3.95 12.53 -7.66
N LEU A 103 -4.66 13.46 -8.28
CA LEU A 103 -4.15 14.79 -8.56
C LEU A 103 -3.96 15.57 -7.25
N GLY A 104 -2.85 16.28 -7.10
CA GLY A 104 -2.51 17.01 -5.87
C GLY A 104 -1.93 16.15 -4.75
N SER A 105 -1.91 14.81 -4.91
CA SER A 105 -1.21 13.92 -3.99
C SER A 105 0.30 13.94 -4.22
N LYS A 106 1.07 13.50 -3.22
CA LYS A 106 2.51 13.28 -3.31
C LYS A 106 2.81 11.79 -3.43
N GLU A 107 3.77 11.45 -4.28
CA GLU A 107 4.33 10.10 -4.42
C GLU A 107 5.82 10.15 -4.05
N THR A 108 6.30 9.12 -3.33
CA THR A 108 7.71 9.01 -2.97
C THR A 108 8.49 8.41 -4.13
N VAL A 109 9.32 9.22 -4.78
CA VAL A 109 10.23 8.80 -5.85
C VAL A 109 11.66 9.01 -5.38
N ALA A 110 12.46 7.93 -5.39
CA ALA A 110 13.86 7.94 -4.92
C ALA A 110 14.05 8.57 -3.53
N GLY A 111 13.10 8.33 -2.61
CA GLY A 111 13.13 8.85 -1.25
C GLY A 111 12.71 10.31 -1.10
N ARG A 112 12.18 10.95 -2.15
CA ARG A 112 11.65 12.32 -2.11
C ARG A 112 10.16 12.33 -2.40
N GLU A 113 9.39 13.12 -1.65
CA GLU A 113 7.98 13.35 -1.95
C GLU A 113 7.84 14.34 -3.10
N VAL A 114 7.26 13.89 -4.21
CA VAL A 114 7.07 14.68 -5.42
C VAL A 114 5.59 14.60 -5.82
N TYR A 115 5.00 15.69 -6.29
CA TYR A 115 3.60 15.71 -6.70
C TYR A 115 3.33 14.76 -7.88
N THR A 116 2.18 14.10 -7.85
CA THR A 116 1.80 13.06 -8.84
C THR A 116 1.85 13.52 -10.29
N HIS A 117 1.51 14.77 -10.58
CA HIS A 117 1.59 15.32 -11.93
C HIS A 117 3.03 15.49 -12.43
N ILE A 118 3.97 15.85 -11.54
CA ILE A 118 5.41 15.93 -11.83
C ILE A 118 5.96 14.52 -12.06
N VAL A 119 5.63 13.57 -11.16
CA VAL A 119 6.05 12.17 -11.29
C VAL A 119 5.54 11.56 -12.60
N TRP A 120 4.28 11.84 -12.96
CA TRP A 120 3.72 11.42 -14.23
C TRP A 120 4.47 12.03 -15.42
N ALA A 121 4.79 13.33 -15.38
CA ALA A 121 5.51 14.00 -16.46
C ALA A 121 6.93 13.44 -16.64
N ASP A 122 7.63 13.13 -15.55
CA ASP A 122 8.96 12.52 -15.60
C ASP A 122 8.92 11.07 -16.12
N ARG A 123 7.94 10.27 -15.67
CA ARG A 123 7.72 8.90 -16.19
C ARG A 123 7.39 8.92 -17.68
N MET A 124 6.49 9.79 -18.10
CA MET A 124 6.11 9.97 -19.51
C MET A 124 7.31 10.44 -20.34
N GLY A 125 8.12 11.37 -19.82
CA GLY A 125 9.34 11.84 -20.48
C GLY A 125 10.37 10.75 -20.68
N ALA A 126 10.60 9.90 -19.69
CA ALA A 126 11.50 8.75 -19.82
C ALA A 126 11.01 7.76 -20.89
N LEU A 127 9.70 7.53 -20.95
CA LEU A 127 9.08 6.59 -21.89
C LEU A 127 9.15 7.10 -23.32
N VAL A 128 8.77 8.37 -23.55
CA VAL A 128 8.86 9.04 -24.85
C VAL A 128 10.31 9.15 -25.34
N SER A 129 11.26 9.36 -24.44
CA SER A 129 12.69 9.39 -24.78
C SER A 129 13.19 8.01 -25.22
N ARG A 130 12.78 6.94 -24.53
CA ARG A 130 13.10 5.55 -24.91
C ARG A 130 12.47 5.14 -26.24
N ALA A 131 11.29 5.68 -26.55
CA ALA A 131 10.61 5.50 -27.83
C ALA A 131 11.23 6.31 -28.98
N GLY A 132 12.19 7.20 -28.70
CA GLY A 132 12.78 8.09 -29.71
C GLY A 132 11.85 9.22 -30.19
N LEU A 133 10.77 9.50 -29.44
CA LEU A 133 9.73 10.45 -29.84
C LEU A 133 9.89 11.84 -29.20
N ALA A 134 10.89 12.04 -28.34
CA ALA A 134 11.04 13.26 -27.53
C ALA A 134 11.13 14.58 -28.32
N ALA A 135 11.70 14.54 -29.54
CA ALA A 135 11.77 15.70 -30.42
C ALA A 135 10.49 15.92 -31.25
N GLY A 136 9.60 14.93 -31.29
CA GLY A 136 8.39 14.93 -32.11
C GLY A 136 7.14 15.42 -31.39
N THR A 137 6.03 15.32 -32.10
CA THR A 137 4.69 15.75 -31.67
C THR A 137 3.70 14.58 -31.63
N THR A 138 4.15 13.39 -32.07
CA THR A 138 3.37 12.17 -32.15
C THR A 138 2.77 11.82 -30.80
N TYR A 139 1.46 11.55 -30.77
CA TYR A 139 0.65 11.23 -29.59
C TYR A 139 0.46 12.34 -28.55
N VAL A 140 1.16 13.48 -28.61
CA VAL A 140 1.00 14.59 -27.65
C VAL A 140 -0.47 15.03 -27.55
N GLY A 141 -1.14 15.21 -28.69
CA GLY A 141 -2.55 15.60 -28.72
C GLY A 141 -3.50 14.53 -28.15
N LEU A 142 -3.16 13.24 -28.31
CA LEU A 142 -3.95 12.13 -27.75
C LEU A 142 -3.78 12.06 -26.23
N VAL A 143 -2.55 12.11 -25.75
CA VAL A 143 -2.23 12.09 -24.31
C VAL A 143 -2.84 13.31 -23.62
N ARG A 144 -2.74 14.51 -24.22
CA ARG A 144 -3.37 15.72 -23.69
C ARG A 144 -4.88 15.60 -23.54
N ARG A 145 -5.57 14.95 -24.49
CA ARG A 145 -7.02 14.72 -24.40
C ARG A 145 -7.39 13.78 -23.24
N ALA A 146 -6.51 12.82 -22.93
CA ALA A 146 -6.70 11.85 -21.86
C ALA A 146 -6.35 12.40 -20.46
N LEU A 147 -5.77 13.61 -20.36
CA LEU A 147 -5.45 14.24 -19.08
C LEU A 147 -6.71 14.75 -18.35
N PRO A 148 -6.66 14.82 -16.99
CA PRO A 148 -7.70 15.46 -16.19
C PRO A 148 -7.96 16.89 -16.64
N ALA A 149 -9.22 17.34 -16.56
CA ALA A 149 -9.65 18.65 -17.03
C ALA A 149 -8.81 19.80 -16.45
N LEU A 150 -8.48 19.74 -15.16
CA LEU A 150 -7.65 20.72 -14.45
C LEU A 150 -6.26 20.91 -15.11
N ILE A 151 -5.60 19.81 -15.47
CA ILE A 151 -4.29 19.86 -16.13
C ILE A 151 -4.45 20.26 -17.59
N ARG A 152 -5.53 19.80 -18.24
CA ARG A 152 -5.83 20.12 -19.64
C ARG A 152 -6.07 21.62 -19.85
N GLU A 153 -6.74 22.28 -18.90
CA GLU A 153 -7.01 23.73 -18.94
C GLU A 153 -5.71 24.53 -18.98
N LYS A 154 -4.76 24.23 -18.09
CA LYS A 154 -3.45 24.92 -18.02
C LYS A 154 -2.48 24.52 -19.13
N THR A 155 -2.71 23.40 -19.78
CA THR A 155 -1.96 22.97 -20.97
C THR A 155 -2.66 23.38 -22.28
N THR A 156 -3.64 24.30 -22.21
CA THR A 156 -4.29 24.89 -23.39
C THR A 156 -3.35 25.90 -24.04
N GLY A 157 -2.88 25.59 -25.25
CA GLY A 157 -1.88 26.41 -25.97
C GLY A 157 -0.42 26.01 -25.71
N ALA A 158 -0.17 24.93 -24.96
CA ALA A 158 1.18 24.44 -24.71
C ALA A 158 1.90 23.97 -26.01
N PRO A 159 3.24 24.05 -26.08
CA PRO A 159 3.96 24.01 -27.36
C PRO A 159 4.00 22.61 -27.99
N ILE A 160 4.27 22.59 -29.29
CA ILE A 160 3.93 21.51 -30.24
C ILE A 160 4.62 20.15 -29.91
N ASN A 161 5.72 20.15 -29.14
CA ASN A 161 6.55 18.96 -28.89
C ASN A 161 6.49 18.43 -27.45
N TRP A 162 6.94 17.19 -27.27
CA TRP A 162 6.94 16.49 -25.98
C TRP A 162 7.70 17.22 -24.87
N ALA A 163 8.87 17.78 -25.17
CA ALA A 163 9.68 18.47 -24.16
C ALA A 163 8.90 19.66 -23.55
N ALA A 164 8.31 20.48 -24.40
CA ALA A 164 7.57 21.65 -23.97
C ALA A 164 6.25 21.29 -23.29
N PHE A 165 5.54 20.27 -23.80
CA PHE A 165 4.34 19.75 -23.15
C PHE A 165 4.62 19.23 -21.73
N LEU A 166 5.64 18.40 -21.54
CA LEU A 166 5.97 17.86 -20.23
C LEU A 166 6.46 18.92 -19.25
N THR A 167 7.20 19.92 -19.72
CA THR A 167 7.55 21.09 -18.91
C THR A 167 6.30 21.86 -18.50
N SER A 168 5.37 22.12 -19.42
CA SER A 168 4.12 22.80 -19.08
C SER A 168 3.27 22.05 -18.05
N VAL A 169 3.37 20.72 -17.97
CA VAL A 169 2.70 19.92 -16.93
C VAL A 169 3.45 20.00 -15.60
N ARG A 170 4.79 20.03 -15.61
CA ARG A 170 5.61 20.14 -14.39
C ARG A 170 5.50 21.50 -13.71
N ASP A 171 5.36 22.56 -14.51
CA ASP A 171 5.35 23.94 -14.03
C ASP A 171 3.94 24.42 -13.63
N ILE A 172 2.95 23.53 -13.59
CA ILE A 172 1.61 23.89 -13.12
C ILE A 172 1.67 24.22 -11.64
N ASP A 173 1.10 25.36 -11.29
CA ASP A 173 1.01 25.84 -9.92
C ASP A 173 0.36 24.80 -8.99
N ILE A 174 1.03 24.51 -7.88
CA ILE A 174 0.63 23.46 -6.93
C ILE A 174 -0.66 23.85 -6.20
N ASP A 175 -0.82 25.14 -5.85
CA ASP A 175 -2.02 25.62 -5.18
C ASP A 175 -3.21 25.52 -6.12
N TYR A 176 -3.05 25.83 -7.41
CA TYR A 176 -4.10 25.59 -8.42
C TYR A 176 -4.49 24.11 -8.52
N ILE A 177 -3.53 23.18 -8.44
CA ILE A 177 -3.82 21.75 -8.48
C ILE A 177 -4.54 21.30 -7.20
N ARG A 178 -4.15 21.81 -6.03
CA ARG A 178 -4.79 21.47 -4.76
C ARG A 178 -6.23 21.99 -4.72
N ASP A 179 -6.42 23.26 -5.04
CA ASP A 179 -7.72 23.93 -5.01
C ASP A 179 -8.66 23.31 -6.06
N GLY A 180 -8.12 23.01 -7.25
CA GLY A 180 -8.84 22.32 -8.31
C GLY A 180 -9.20 20.87 -7.95
N ALA A 181 -8.31 20.13 -7.30
CA ALA A 181 -8.59 18.76 -6.86
C ALA A 181 -9.67 18.71 -5.78
N GLU A 182 -9.66 19.70 -4.87
CA GLU A 182 -10.71 19.85 -3.85
C GLU A 182 -12.07 20.23 -4.49
N GLU A 183 -12.08 21.17 -5.44
CA GLU A 183 -13.28 21.54 -6.20
C GLU A 183 -13.87 20.34 -6.95
N ALA A 184 -13.02 19.55 -7.62
CA ALA A 184 -13.44 18.37 -8.34
C ALA A 184 -14.03 17.29 -7.41
N GLU A 185 -13.50 17.13 -6.20
CA GLU A 185 -14.08 16.21 -5.21
C GLU A 185 -15.42 16.72 -4.68
N ARG A 186 -15.53 18.03 -4.41
CA ARG A 186 -16.80 18.65 -4.02
C ARG A 186 -17.87 18.49 -5.10
N GLU A 187 -17.52 18.67 -6.38
CA GLU A 187 -18.44 18.48 -7.51
C GLU A 187 -18.88 17.02 -7.67
N ARG A 188 -17.96 16.06 -7.49
CA ARG A 188 -18.29 14.63 -7.48
C ARG A 188 -19.22 14.27 -6.34
N GLU A 189 -18.99 14.81 -5.15
CA GLU A 189 -19.87 14.57 -4.01
C GLU A 189 -21.26 15.15 -4.25
N ARG A 190 -21.37 16.36 -4.83
CA ARG A 190 -22.64 16.96 -5.23
C ARG A 190 -23.35 16.10 -6.27
N THR A 191 -22.64 15.62 -7.29
CA THR A 191 -23.19 14.74 -8.33
C THR A 191 -23.66 13.43 -7.73
N ARG A 192 -22.88 12.80 -6.84
CA ARG A 192 -23.27 11.57 -6.13
C ARG A 192 -24.53 11.77 -5.29
N LYS A 193 -24.62 12.87 -4.55
CA LYS A 193 -25.81 13.21 -3.74
C LYS A 193 -27.03 13.47 -4.64
N PHE A 194 -26.82 14.12 -5.79
CA PHE A 194 -27.88 14.34 -6.77
C PHE A 194 -28.37 13.03 -7.38
N ASP A 195 -27.47 12.16 -7.84
CA ASP A 195 -27.81 10.85 -8.40
C ASP A 195 -28.48 9.93 -7.38
N GLU A 196 -28.05 9.96 -6.12
CA GLU A 196 -28.71 9.23 -5.03
C GLU A 196 -30.14 9.73 -4.81
N ARG A 197 -30.35 11.05 -4.86
CA ARG A 197 -31.66 11.66 -4.75
C ARG A 197 -32.54 11.32 -5.95
N VAL A 198 -32.02 11.36 -7.17
CA VAL A 198 -32.72 10.93 -8.39
C VAL A 198 -33.12 9.47 -8.28
N ARG A 199 -32.19 8.58 -7.90
CA ARG A 199 -32.46 7.14 -7.72
C ARG A 199 -33.52 6.87 -6.66
N THR A 200 -33.51 7.63 -5.56
CA THR A 200 -34.52 7.53 -4.51
C THR A 200 -35.91 7.98 -5.00
N LEU A 201 -35.95 9.07 -5.76
CA LEU A 201 -37.19 9.57 -6.38
C LEU A 201 -37.71 8.59 -7.44
N GLU A 202 -36.86 8.03 -8.29
CA GLU A 202 -37.23 7.00 -9.28
C GLU A 202 -37.77 5.72 -8.61
N ALA A 203 -37.18 5.30 -7.48
CA ALA A 203 -37.68 4.17 -6.70
C ALA A 203 -39.07 4.44 -6.07
N GLN A 204 -39.37 5.70 -5.77
CA GLN A 204 -40.67 6.14 -5.24
C GLN A 204 -41.68 6.49 -6.35
N ALA A 205 -41.22 6.83 -7.55
CA ALA A 205 -42.02 7.30 -8.68
C ALA A 205 -42.75 6.19 -9.45
N SER A 206 -43.22 5.15 -8.75
CA SER A 206 -44.36 4.38 -9.23
C SER A 206 -45.60 4.76 -8.40
N PRO A 207 -46.19 5.96 -8.63
CA PRO A 207 -47.43 6.38 -7.95
C PRO A 207 -48.60 5.43 -8.26
N THR A 208 -48.47 4.60 -9.29
CA THR A 208 -49.41 3.52 -9.63
C THR A 208 -49.03 2.15 -9.06
N ARG A 209 -47.97 2.01 -8.24
CA ARG A 209 -47.57 0.68 -7.69
C ARG A 209 -48.64 0.13 -6.73
N GLY A 210 -49.19 0.99 -5.88
CA GLY A 210 -50.31 0.63 -5.00
C GLY A 210 -51.57 0.28 -5.79
N ILE A 211 -51.90 1.08 -6.81
CA ILE A 211 -53.08 0.88 -7.66
C ILE A 211 -52.94 -0.35 -8.56
N ARG A 212 -51.76 -0.63 -9.12
CA ARG A 212 -51.48 -1.85 -9.90
C ARG A 212 -51.56 -3.11 -9.03
N ASN A 213 -51.01 -3.06 -7.81
CA ASN A 213 -51.10 -4.18 -6.89
C ASN A 213 -52.56 -4.43 -6.44
N GLN A 214 -53.35 -3.37 -6.26
CA GLN A 214 -54.79 -3.49 -5.98
C GLN A 214 -55.59 -4.02 -7.18
N LEU A 215 -55.32 -3.53 -8.40
CA LEU A 215 -55.98 -4.01 -9.62
C LEU A 215 -55.61 -5.45 -9.97
N ALA A 216 -54.37 -5.88 -9.70
CA ALA A 216 -53.94 -7.26 -9.86
C ALA A 216 -54.62 -8.23 -8.87
N GLN A 217 -55.19 -7.74 -7.77
CA GLN A 217 -55.90 -8.53 -6.77
C GLN A 217 -57.43 -8.53 -6.93
N THR A 218 -57.97 -7.65 -7.76
CA THR A 218 -59.40 -7.64 -8.11
C THR A 218 -59.66 -8.58 -9.27
N SER A 219 -60.00 -9.84 -8.99
CA SER A 219 -60.56 -10.74 -10.00
C SER A 219 -62.05 -10.42 -10.20
N ILE A 220 -62.46 -10.10 -11.43
CA ILE A 220 -63.87 -10.03 -11.82
C ILE A 220 -64.35 -11.47 -12.05
N ALA A 221 -65.14 -12.00 -11.12
CA ALA A 221 -65.79 -13.29 -11.26
C ALA A 221 -67.01 -13.16 -12.18
N THR A 222 -66.90 -13.70 -13.40
CA THR A 222 -68.06 -14.09 -14.22
C THR A 222 -68.35 -15.57 -14.00
N THR A 223 -69.62 -15.85 -13.73
CA THR A 223 -70.29 -17.12 -13.43
C THR A 223 -70.00 -18.25 -14.41
N GLN A 224 -69.63 -19.46 -13.92
CA GLN A 224 -70.41 -20.70 -14.08
C GLN A 224 -69.77 -21.96 -13.43
N GLN A 225 -70.51 -22.49 -12.44
CA GLN A 225 -70.86 -23.91 -12.18
C GLN A 225 -69.80 -25.00 -11.90
N ARG A 226 -69.59 -25.24 -10.59
CA ARG A 226 -69.93 -26.45 -9.80
C ARG A 226 -69.73 -27.86 -10.42
N ALA A 227 -68.81 -28.65 -9.83
CA ALA A 227 -69.10 -30.01 -9.34
C ALA A 227 -68.04 -30.55 -8.33
N ARG A 228 -68.48 -30.61 -7.06
CA ARG A 228 -68.35 -31.72 -6.07
C ARG A 228 -66.97 -32.33 -5.75
N GLN A 229 -66.55 -32.17 -4.48
CA GLN A 229 -66.46 -33.20 -3.41
C GLN A 229 -65.01 -33.75 -3.31
N THR A 230 -64.33 -33.90 -2.16
CA THR A 230 -64.68 -34.20 -0.76
C THR A 230 -63.44 -34.00 0.14
N GLY A 231 -63.64 -33.71 1.44
CA GLY A 231 -62.72 -34.02 2.55
C GLY A 231 -61.95 -32.81 3.12
N SER A 232 -62.49 -32.11 4.11
CA SER A 232 -62.25 -32.30 5.57
C SER A 232 -60.87 -31.79 6.00
N GLU A 233 -60.77 -30.53 6.46
CA GLU A 233 -60.85 -30.09 7.88
C GLU A 233 -59.61 -30.52 8.71
N GLY A 234 -58.89 -29.66 9.42
CA GLY A 234 -59.24 -28.34 9.90
C GLY A 234 -58.05 -27.44 10.25
N ASN A 235 -58.34 -26.14 10.08
CA ASN A 235 -57.86 -25.02 10.90
C ASN A 235 -58.47 -25.18 12.33
N PRO A 236 -58.24 -24.34 13.38
CA PRO A 236 -57.67 -22.98 13.36
C PRO A 236 -56.91 -22.52 14.64
N PHE A 237 -56.59 -21.21 14.67
CA PHE A 237 -56.36 -20.35 15.86
C PHE A 237 -54.96 -20.48 16.51
N LEU A 238 -54.13 -19.44 16.68
CA LEU A 238 -54.34 -18.06 17.11
C LEU A 238 -53.19 -17.16 16.64
N GLY A 239 -53.48 -15.88 16.46
CA GLY A 239 -52.48 -14.87 16.13
C GLY A 239 -51.72 -14.32 17.34
N THR A 240 -51.10 -13.18 17.06
CA THR A 240 -50.61 -12.11 17.95
C THR A 240 -49.12 -12.13 18.31
N GLY A 241 -48.43 -11.07 17.88
CA GLY A 241 -47.56 -10.29 18.77
C GLY A 241 -46.05 -10.53 18.70
N GLY A 242 -45.33 -9.47 18.34
CA GLY A 242 -44.24 -8.95 19.18
C GLY A 242 -42.85 -9.57 19.04
N GLY A 243 -41.90 -8.73 18.59
CA GLY A 243 -40.80 -8.27 19.44
C GLY A 243 -39.73 -9.26 19.92
N GLN A 244 -38.51 -8.98 19.48
CA GLN A 244 -37.21 -9.23 20.13
C GLN A 244 -36.73 -10.67 20.32
N GLY A 245 -35.39 -10.82 20.29
CA GLY A 245 -34.71 -11.88 21.03
C GLY A 245 -33.75 -12.72 20.21
N ASN A 246 -32.50 -12.28 20.20
CA ASN A 246 -31.26 -13.06 20.19
C ASN A 246 -31.42 -14.53 20.60
N LEU A 247 -30.73 -15.47 19.94
CA LEU A 247 -30.05 -16.61 20.60
C LEU A 247 -29.14 -17.39 19.63
N THR A 248 -27.90 -17.50 20.09
CA THR A 248 -26.83 -18.44 19.79
C THR A 248 -27.23 -19.92 19.76
N TYR A 249 -26.67 -20.69 18.81
CA TYR A 249 -26.13 -22.07 18.90
C TYR A 249 -25.24 -22.24 17.64
N GLY A 250 -23.99 -22.69 17.63
CA GLY A 250 -23.31 -23.61 18.52
C GLY A 250 -23.32 -25.03 17.93
N ALA A 251 -22.46 -25.33 16.95
CA ALA A 251 -22.10 -26.71 16.58
C ALA A 251 -20.73 -26.76 15.87
N ALA A 252 -19.71 -27.14 16.62
CA ALA A 252 -18.53 -27.89 16.15
C ALA A 252 -18.62 -29.29 16.84
N PRO A 253 -17.64 -30.22 16.80
CA PRO A 253 -16.41 -30.37 16.00
C PRO A 253 -16.10 -31.84 15.57
N GLN A 254 -15.01 -32.08 14.81
CA GLN A 254 -14.16 -33.30 14.88
C GLN A 254 -13.03 -33.17 13.85
N GLY A 255 -11.74 -33.43 14.08
CA GLY A 255 -10.85 -33.79 15.20
C GLY A 255 -9.40 -33.59 14.68
N GLY A 256 -8.29 -33.71 15.39
CA GLY A 256 -7.95 -34.10 16.75
C GLY A 256 -6.41 -34.24 16.84
N GLY A 257 -5.85 -33.99 18.03
CA GLY A 257 -4.48 -34.32 18.47
C GLY A 257 -3.58 -33.10 18.69
N GLY A 258 -3.25 -32.59 19.91
CA GLY A 258 -3.04 -33.20 21.24
C GLY A 258 -1.57 -33.64 21.37
N ARG A 259 -0.69 -33.18 22.28
CA ARG A 259 -0.72 -33.03 23.76
C ARG A 259 0.50 -32.16 24.20
N GLY A 260 0.65 -31.54 25.39
CA GLY A 260 -0.07 -31.54 26.68
C GLY A 260 0.26 -30.26 27.50
N ALA A 261 -0.66 -29.73 28.30
CA ALA A 261 -0.88 -29.94 29.76
C ALA A 261 0.10 -29.11 30.65
N GLY A 262 -0.31 -28.17 31.52
CA GLY A 262 -1.65 -27.74 31.96
C GLY A 262 -1.63 -26.47 32.84
N GLY A 263 -2.83 -25.91 33.10
CA GLY A 263 -3.08 -24.79 34.03
C GLY A 263 -4.41 -24.07 33.69
N PRO A 264 -5.31 -23.81 34.67
CA PRO A 264 -6.70 -23.42 34.41
C PRO A 264 -6.80 -22.00 33.82
N GLY A 265 -7.62 -21.89 32.77
CA GLY A 265 -7.84 -20.67 32.00
C GLY A 265 -8.46 -19.55 32.81
N GLY A 266 -7.62 -18.59 33.22
CA GLY A 266 -8.08 -17.24 33.54
C GLY A 266 -8.45 -16.53 32.25
N ALA A 267 -9.72 -16.15 32.12
CA ALA A 267 -10.12 -15.13 31.16
C ALA A 267 -9.25 -13.90 31.41
N LYS A 268 -8.46 -13.48 30.40
CA LYS A 268 -7.66 -12.25 30.48
C LYS A 268 -8.63 -11.08 30.63
N THR A 269 -8.73 -10.53 31.83
CA THR A 269 -9.31 -9.21 32.06
C THR A 269 -8.66 -8.22 31.08
N PRO A 270 -9.43 -7.37 30.38
CA PRO A 270 -8.85 -6.25 29.65
C PRO A 270 -8.03 -5.41 30.64
N GLY A 271 -6.74 -5.24 30.37
CA GLY A 271 -5.91 -4.36 31.17
C GLY A 271 -6.49 -2.94 31.18
N ALA A 272 -6.18 -2.18 32.23
CA ALA A 272 -6.55 -0.77 32.29
C ALA A 272 -6.11 -0.05 30.99
N PRO A 273 -6.92 0.89 30.47
CA PRO A 273 -6.55 1.64 29.28
C PRO A 273 -5.22 2.40 29.52
N PRO A 274 -4.34 2.50 28.52
CA PRO A 274 -3.07 3.22 28.65
C PRO A 274 -3.29 4.67 29.11
N THR A 275 -2.58 5.09 30.15
CA THR A 275 -2.64 6.46 30.66
C THR A 275 -1.80 7.42 29.80
N GLU A 276 -2.00 8.74 29.94
CA GLU A 276 -1.13 9.70 29.23
C GLU A 276 0.33 9.63 29.71
N ALA A 277 0.55 9.26 30.97
CA ALA A 277 1.89 9.00 31.50
C ALA A 277 2.56 7.80 30.79
N ASP A 278 1.80 6.72 30.51
CA ASP A 278 2.31 5.57 29.75
C ASP A 278 2.67 5.96 28.31
N ARG A 279 1.84 6.80 27.69
CA ARG A 279 2.11 7.33 26.34
C ARG A 279 3.35 8.21 26.31
N ALA A 280 3.49 9.13 27.26
CA ALA A 280 4.67 10.00 27.38
C ALA A 280 5.95 9.17 27.60
N ALA A 281 5.90 8.19 28.51
CA ALA A 281 7.02 7.29 28.77
C ALA A 281 7.40 6.47 27.54
N LEU A 282 6.42 6.00 26.75
CA LEU A 282 6.68 5.28 25.52
C LEU A 282 7.28 6.18 24.44
N ARG A 283 6.81 7.42 24.28
CA ARG A 283 7.38 8.40 23.33
C ARG A 283 8.85 8.71 23.66
N ALA A 284 9.17 8.86 24.95
CA ALA A 284 10.56 9.08 25.39
C ALA A 284 11.46 7.89 24.99
N ARG A 285 11.01 6.65 25.20
CA ARG A 285 11.75 5.43 24.81
C ARG A 285 11.87 5.26 23.29
N LEU A 286 10.86 5.71 22.53
CA LEU A 286 10.94 5.72 21.07
C LEU A 286 12.00 6.69 20.57
N ALA A 287 12.18 7.84 21.22
CA ALA A 287 13.22 8.81 20.88
C ALA A 287 14.64 8.27 21.10
N GLU A 288 14.84 7.33 22.04
CA GLU A 288 16.12 6.63 22.24
C GLU A 288 16.48 5.70 21.07
N MET A 289 15.48 5.23 20.31
CA MET A 289 15.66 4.30 19.21
C MET A 289 15.66 5.02 17.87
N VAL A 290 16.86 5.27 17.33
CA VAL A 290 17.01 5.87 16.00
C VAL A 290 16.41 4.95 14.93
N HIS A 291 15.43 5.45 14.19
CA HIS A 291 14.93 4.79 12.98
C HIS A 291 15.81 5.20 11.79
N HIS A 292 16.52 4.23 11.23
CA HIS A 292 17.50 4.49 10.18
C HIS A 292 16.87 4.61 8.79
N PRO A 293 17.40 5.47 7.89
CA PRO A 293 16.92 5.59 6.52
C PRO A 293 17.21 4.33 5.70
N ASP A 294 16.46 4.10 4.63
CA ASP A 294 16.64 2.93 3.74
C ASP A 294 17.83 3.08 2.80
N THR A 295 19.03 3.08 3.37
CA THR A 295 20.31 3.12 2.66
C THR A 295 21.21 1.97 3.14
N ASP A 296 22.28 1.66 2.42
CA ASP A 296 23.24 0.64 2.88
C ASP A 296 23.85 0.98 4.25
N ALA A 297 24.15 2.26 4.47
CA ALA A 297 24.60 2.76 5.77
C ALA A 297 23.52 2.58 6.85
N GLY A 298 22.26 2.90 6.55
CA GLY A 298 21.14 2.73 7.48
C GLY A 298 20.83 1.27 7.81
N ARG A 299 20.91 0.36 6.83
CA ARG A 299 20.79 -1.10 7.04
C ARG A 299 21.92 -1.66 7.90
N THR A 300 23.13 -1.15 7.73
CA THR A 300 24.29 -1.52 8.57
C THR A 300 24.12 -1.02 10.00
N ALA A 301 23.71 0.25 10.16
CA ALA A 301 23.46 0.84 11.47
C ALA A 301 22.31 0.15 12.22
N HIS A 302 21.23 -0.21 11.52
CA HIS A 302 20.12 -0.99 12.10
C HIS A 302 20.57 -2.37 12.59
N LYS A 303 21.41 -3.09 11.83
CA LYS A 303 21.96 -4.37 12.28
C LYS A 303 22.81 -4.19 13.55
N ALA A 304 23.64 -3.15 13.61
CA ALA A 304 24.40 -2.82 14.80
C ALA A 304 23.48 -2.47 15.99
N GLN A 305 22.40 -1.72 15.76
CA GLN A 305 21.40 -1.38 16.78
C GLN A 305 20.69 -2.64 17.32
N GLN A 306 20.39 -3.62 16.47
CA GLN A 306 19.86 -4.92 16.88
C GLN A 306 20.85 -5.71 17.75
N GLN A 307 22.14 -5.67 17.42
CA GLN A 307 23.20 -6.29 18.23
C GLN A 307 23.34 -5.61 19.60
N THR A 308 23.35 -4.27 19.63
CA THR A 308 23.38 -3.49 20.87
C THR A 308 22.17 -3.78 21.75
N TRP A 309 20.97 -3.87 21.14
CA TRP A 309 19.76 -4.25 21.85
C TRP A 309 19.86 -5.66 22.45
N ALA A 310 20.34 -6.63 21.68
CA ALA A 310 20.52 -8.00 22.14
C ALA A 310 21.59 -8.11 23.25
N ALA A 311 22.66 -7.32 23.18
CA ALA A 311 23.67 -7.25 24.23
C ALA A 311 23.14 -6.62 25.52
N LYS A 312 22.31 -5.57 25.41
CA LYS A 312 21.72 -4.85 26.56
C LYS A 312 20.64 -5.65 27.28
N HIS A 313 19.77 -6.33 26.52
CA HIS A 313 18.58 -6.98 27.05
C HIS A 313 18.69 -8.49 27.12
N GLY A 314 19.61 -9.10 26.37
CA GLY A 314 19.72 -10.56 26.23
C GLY A 314 18.98 -11.07 24.99
N PRO A 315 19.47 -12.15 24.35
CA PRO A 315 18.91 -12.65 23.11
C PRO A 315 17.51 -13.21 23.30
N GLU A 316 17.13 -13.74 24.46
CA GLU A 316 15.81 -14.33 24.72
C GLU A 316 14.79 -13.34 25.31
N THR A 317 15.19 -12.08 25.50
CA THR A 317 14.31 -11.11 26.14
C THR A 317 13.13 -10.75 25.25
N ARG A 318 11.93 -10.77 25.85
CA ARG A 318 10.70 -10.39 25.18
C ARG A 318 10.63 -8.87 25.01
N VAL A 319 10.11 -8.45 23.86
CA VAL A 319 9.78 -7.05 23.62
C VAL A 319 8.59 -6.64 24.49
N SER A 320 8.71 -5.48 25.12
CA SER A 320 7.73 -4.88 26.04
C SER A 320 7.82 -3.36 25.96
N GLU A 321 6.93 -2.66 26.64
CA GLU A 321 6.92 -1.19 26.78
C GLU A 321 8.23 -0.60 27.32
N ARG A 322 9.05 -1.43 27.98
CA ARG A 322 10.34 -1.07 28.59
C ARG A 322 11.54 -1.57 27.79
N THR A 323 11.32 -2.37 26.75
CA THR A 323 12.37 -3.01 25.93
C THR A 323 12.09 -2.73 24.45
N PRO A 324 12.29 -1.47 23.99
CA PRO A 324 11.92 -1.03 22.64
C PRO A 324 12.78 -1.74 21.59
N TYR A 325 12.21 -2.16 20.46
CA TYR A 325 12.94 -2.90 19.44
C TYR A 325 13.24 -2.04 18.20
N PRO A 326 14.43 -2.17 17.56
CA PRO A 326 14.76 -1.47 16.32
C PRO A 326 13.73 -1.68 15.20
N LEU A 327 13.41 -0.63 14.45
CA LEU A 327 12.54 -0.71 13.27
C LEU A 327 13.38 -0.93 12.01
N ARG A 328 12.93 -1.83 11.14
CA ARG A 328 13.62 -2.13 9.87
C ARG A 328 13.68 -0.87 8.99
N PRO A 329 14.84 -0.53 8.42
CA PRO A 329 14.94 0.58 7.46
C PRO A 329 13.98 0.41 6.28
N GLY A 330 13.41 1.51 5.81
CA GLY A 330 12.43 1.51 4.70
C GLY A 330 11.01 1.12 5.09
N THR A 331 10.78 0.76 6.36
CA THR A 331 9.43 0.62 6.92
C THR A 331 8.91 1.96 7.43
N LEU A 332 7.60 2.06 7.64
CA LEU A 332 7.00 3.22 8.29
C LEU A 332 7.31 3.24 9.80
N GLY A 333 7.25 4.43 10.40
CA GLY A 333 7.34 4.60 11.85
C GLY A 333 6.18 3.90 12.59
N VAL A 334 6.32 3.72 13.90
CA VAL A 334 5.23 3.15 14.72
C VAL A 334 4.01 4.06 14.74
N ASN A 335 2.81 3.48 14.83
CA ASN A 335 1.54 4.20 14.90
C ASN A 335 1.19 5.03 13.65
N SER A 336 1.62 4.57 12.47
CA SER A 336 1.41 5.22 11.16
C SER A 336 0.40 4.50 10.26
N ASN A 337 -0.40 3.59 10.83
CA ASN A 337 -1.23 2.63 10.07
C ASN A 337 -0.41 1.63 9.25
N GLU A 338 0.73 1.25 9.79
CA GLU A 338 1.60 0.21 9.28
C GLU A 338 0.98 -1.19 9.41
N CYS A 339 1.31 -2.06 8.46
CA CYS A 339 1.10 -3.49 8.57
C CYS A 339 2.19 -4.11 9.45
N PHE A 340 1.83 -4.81 10.52
CA PHE A 340 2.82 -5.48 11.39
C PHE A 340 3.53 -6.65 10.70
N GLY A 341 3.03 -7.09 9.53
CA GLY A 341 3.65 -8.14 8.73
C GLY A 341 4.85 -7.64 7.92
N CYS A 342 4.78 -6.46 7.31
CA CYS A 342 5.83 -5.95 6.42
C CYS A 342 6.35 -4.54 6.76
N GLY A 343 5.73 -3.85 7.72
CA GLY A 343 6.09 -2.50 8.13
C GLY A 343 5.65 -1.39 7.15
N LEU A 344 4.92 -1.73 6.09
CA LEU A 344 4.39 -0.78 5.10
C LEU A 344 2.91 -0.48 5.32
N GLY A 345 2.41 0.64 4.80
CA GLY A 345 1.02 1.05 4.92
C GLY A 345 0.07 0.43 3.89
N GLY A 346 -1.21 0.81 3.97
CA GLY A 346 -2.23 0.50 2.96
C GLY A 346 -2.92 -0.86 3.09
N HIS A 347 -2.52 -1.70 4.06
CA HIS A 347 -3.13 -3.00 4.30
C HIS A 347 -2.91 -3.51 5.73
N ILE A 348 -3.60 -4.58 6.12
CA ILE A 348 -3.45 -5.27 7.42
C ILE A 348 -2.78 -6.64 7.25
N VAL A 349 -2.29 -7.23 8.34
CA VAL A 349 -1.54 -8.51 8.32
C VAL A 349 -2.24 -9.64 7.54
N PRO A 350 -3.55 -9.90 7.70
CA PRO A 350 -4.25 -10.92 6.91
C PRO A 350 -4.29 -10.66 5.39
N ARG A 351 -4.10 -9.40 4.98
CA ARG A 351 -4.07 -8.96 3.57
C ARG A 351 -2.66 -8.53 3.15
N CYS A 352 -1.64 -8.99 3.86
CA CYS A 352 -0.25 -8.64 3.55
C CYS A 352 0.21 -9.38 2.29
N PRO A 353 0.63 -8.66 1.23
CA PRO A 353 1.10 -9.27 -0.01
C PRO A 353 2.51 -9.87 0.13
N VAL A 354 3.21 -9.59 1.23
CA VAL A 354 4.56 -10.09 1.49
C VAL A 354 4.51 -11.52 2.03
N PRO A 355 5.19 -12.47 1.37
CA PRO A 355 5.37 -13.84 1.86
C PRO A 355 5.90 -13.91 3.29
N THR A 356 5.52 -14.93 4.05
CA THR A 356 5.82 -15.07 5.48
C THR A 356 7.32 -15.06 5.82
N ASP A 357 8.18 -15.58 4.93
CA ASP A 357 9.63 -15.59 5.05
C ASP A 357 10.27 -14.20 4.92
N ARG A 358 9.59 -13.26 4.25
CA ARG A 358 10.06 -11.88 4.05
C ARG A 358 9.45 -10.88 5.03
N ARG A 359 8.59 -11.35 5.94
CA ARG A 359 7.93 -10.52 6.95
C ARG A 359 8.94 -9.92 7.95
N LEU A 360 8.46 -8.97 8.73
CA LEU A 360 9.22 -8.39 9.83
C LEU A 360 9.60 -9.47 10.84
N ASN A 361 10.70 -9.22 11.55
CA ASN A 361 11.05 -10.04 12.70
C ASN A 361 9.89 -9.99 13.70
N ILE A 362 9.55 -11.12 14.33
CA ILE A 362 8.48 -11.22 15.33
C ILE A 362 8.62 -10.17 16.44
N ARG A 363 9.85 -9.82 16.83
CA ARG A 363 10.13 -8.79 17.84
C ARG A 363 9.75 -7.39 17.39
N GLU A 364 10.00 -7.07 16.12
CA GLU A 364 9.58 -5.80 15.54
C GLU A 364 8.06 -5.75 15.37
N ALA A 365 7.44 -6.85 14.95
CA ALA A 365 5.99 -6.96 14.85
C ALA A 365 5.31 -6.78 16.23
N ASP A 366 5.82 -7.44 17.27
CA ASP A 366 5.36 -7.28 18.65
C ASP A 366 5.56 -5.85 19.16
N TRP A 367 6.70 -5.23 18.85
CA TRP A 367 6.97 -3.84 19.21
C TRP A 367 5.95 -2.89 18.59
N ARG A 368 5.68 -3.02 17.29
CA ARG A 368 4.67 -2.23 16.58
C ARG A 368 3.27 -2.42 17.18
N ALA A 369 2.92 -3.64 17.56
CA ALA A 369 1.65 -3.92 18.23
C ALA A 369 1.52 -3.22 19.59
N ILE A 370 2.59 -3.24 20.41
CA ILE A 370 2.65 -2.53 21.69
C ILE A 370 2.51 -1.02 21.48
N CYS A 371 3.27 -0.44 20.54
CA CYS A 371 3.18 0.98 20.24
C CYS A 371 1.79 1.38 19.74
N ARG A 372 1.16 0.56 18.90
CA ARG A 372 -0.21 0.80 18.43
C ARG A 372 -1.22 0.71 19.56
N TYR A 373 -1.05 -0.19 20.53
CA TYR A 373 -1.96 -0.29 21.67
C TYR A 373 -1.88 0.95 22.56
N ILE A 374 -0.67 1.41 22.87
CA ILE A 374 -0.43 2.49 23.86
C ILE A 374 -0.63 3.87 23.26
N LEU A 375 -0.08 4.12 22.06
CA LEU A 375 -0.13 5.44 21.41
C LEU A 375 -1.44 5.70 20.68
N ARG A 376 -2.29 4.68 20.50
CA ARG A 376 -3.62 4.91 19.95
C ARG A 376 -4.42 5.70 20.98
N VAL A 377 -4.70 6.94 20.62
CA VAL A 377 -5.73 7.71 21.29
C VAL A 377 -7.05 6.94 21.11
N PRO A 378 -7.80 6.64 22.17
CA PRO A 378 -9.15 6.13 21.97
C PRO A 378 -9.86 7.16 21.10
N PHE A 379 -10.44 6.70 19.99
CA PHE A 379 -11.57 7.45 19.43
C PHE A 379 -12.49 7.66 20.62
N ALA A 380 -12.78 8.92 20.96
CA ALA A 380 -13.80 9.20 21.94
C ALA A 380 -15.00 8.34 21.54
N THR A 381 -15.36 7.37 22.39
CA THR A 381 -16.67 6.74 22.29
C THR A 381 -17.64 7.92 22.16
N PRO A 382 -18.43 8.03 21.09
CA PRO A 382 -19.35 9.15 20.96
C PRO A 382 -20.21 9.15 22.22
N VAL A 383 -19.94 10.11 23.12
CA VAL A 383 -20.77 10.33 24.29
C VAL A 383 -22.07 10.85 23.72
N ARG A 384 -23.09 9.99 23.70
CA ARG A 384 -24.46 10.41 23.45
C ARG A 384 -24.86 11.31 24.61
N TYR A 385 -24.73 12.62 24.41
CA TYR A 385 -25.42 13.58 25.26
C TYR A 385 -26.91 13.49 24.93
N VAL A 386 -27.69 12.99 25.88
CA VAL A 386 -29.13 13.15 25.87
C VAL A 386 -29.39 14.47 26.58
N VAL A 387 -29.64 15.53 25.82
CA VAL A 387 -30.19 16.75 26.40
C VAL A 387 -31.69 16.50 26.53
N ILE A 388 -32.17 16.47 27.78
CA ILE A 388 -33.60 16.52 28.09
C ILE A 388 -33.91 18.00 28.22
N ASP A 389 -34.76 18.54 27.36
CA ASP A 389 -35.27 19.89 27.55
C ASP A 389 -36.29 19.94 28.71
N ASP A 390 -36.58 21.13 29.23
CA ASP A 390 -37.48 21.35 30.36
C ASP A 390 -38.96 20.93 30.09
N TYR A 391 -39.25 20.36 28.92
CA TYR A 391 -40.56 19.83 28.52
C TYR A 391 -40.53 18.34 28.13
N GLY A 392 -39.42 17.62 28.38
CA GLY A 392 -39.34 16.16 28.24
C GLY A 392 -39.08 15.64 26.81
N GLY A 393 -38.62 16.50 25.90
CA GLY A 393 -38.18 16.11 24.56
C GLY A 393 -36.77 15.53 24.54
N VAL A 394 -36.57 14.39 23.89
CA VAL A 394 -35.25 13.78 23.64
C VAL A 394 -34.77 14.16 22.24
N ALA A 395 -33.82 15.09 22.14
CA ALA A 395 -33.12 15.40 20.89
C ALA A 395 -31.69 14.83 20.92
N THR A 396 -31.30 14.09 19.87
CA THR A 396 -29.92 13.58 19.71
C THR A 396 -29.13 14.58 18.86
N VAL A 397 -28.14 15.24 19.46
CA VAL A 397 -27.25 16.17 18.74
C VAL A 397 -25.87 15.51 18.58
N ASN A 398 -25.43 15.30 17.34
CA ASN A 398 -24.05 14.92 17.06
C ASN A 398 -23.22 16.19 16.86
N SER A 399 -22.39 16.54 17.86
CA SER A 399 -21.41 17.62 17.72
C SER A 399 -20.07 17.05 17.23
N THR A 400 -19.72 17.34 15.99
CA THR A 400 -18.32 17.42 15.56
C THR A 400 -18.08 18.83 15.05
N ALA A 401 -17.94 19.78 15.98
CA ALA A 401 -17.45 21.12 15.70
C ALA A 401 -16.07 21.28 16.34
N HIS A 402 -15.13 21.75 15.52
CA HIS A 402 -13.76 22.14 15.87
C HIS A 402 -13.75 23.10 17.08
N ILE A 403 -12.79 22.90 17.97
CA ILE A 403 -12.34 23.93 18.91
C ILE A 403 -11.40 24.84 18.11
N GLU A 404 -11.91 25.99 17.67
CA GLU A 404 -11.08 27.16 17.40
C GLU A 404 -10.79 27.86 18.73
N GLU A 405 -9.55 28.31 18.91
CA GLU A 405 -9.08 29.11 20.03
C GLU A 405 -9.91 30.40 20.14
N ILE A 406 -10.57 30.59 21.28
CA ILE A 406 -11.11 31.90 21.69
C ILE A 406 -10.01 32.58 22.51
N GLU A 407 -9.37 33.59 21.93
CA GLU A 407 -8.60 34.58 22.69
C GLU A 407 -9.57 35.39 23.57
N GLU A 408 -9.40 35.29 24.89
CA GLU A 408 -10.14 36.06 25.88
C GLU A 408 -9.70 37.53 25.89
N GLY A 409 -10.49 38.39 25.27
CA GLY A 409 -10.43 39.84 25.49
C GLY A 409 -11.16 40.23 26.78
N GLN A 410 -10.43 40.51 27.86
CA GLN A 410 -10.96 41.20 29.04
C GLN A 410 -11.07 42.71 28.76
N GLY A 411 -12.26 43.16 28.40
CA GLY A 411 -12.65 44.57 28.38
C GLY A 411 -13.41 44.94 29.65
N ASN A 412 -12.76 45.62 30.59
CA ASN A 412 -13.46 46.39 31.63
C ASN A 412 -13.90 47.73 31.04
N GLY A 413 -15.20 47.90 30.89
CA GLY A 413 -15.81 49.19 30.54
C GLY A 413 -16.17 49.97 31.79
N GLU A 414 -15.74 51.23 31.86
CA GLU A 414 -16.50 52.31 32.48
C GLU A 414 -16.42 53.51 31.52
N GLY A 415 -17.59 53.97 31.06
CA GLY A 415 -17.75 55.15 30.22
C GLY A 415 -17.88 56.44 31.04
N PRO A 416 -18.61 57.45 30.54
CA PRO A 416 -18.04 58.57 29.78
C PRO A 416 -18.24 59.93 30.49
N SER A 417 -18.04 61.04 29.75
CA SER A 417 -18.21 62.48 30.09
C SER A 417 -16.96 63.10 30.75
N GLU A 418 -16.36 64.20 30.32
CA GLU A 418 -16.67 65.33 29.41
C GLU A 418 -15.39 65.79 28.70
#